data_AF-A0A804LL89-F1
#
_entry.id   AF-A0A804LL89-F1
#
_cell.length_a   1.000
_cell.length_b   1.000
_cell.length_c   1.000
_cell.angle_alpha   90.00
_cell.angle_beta   90.00
_cell.angle_gamma   90.00
#
_symmetry.space_group_name_H-M   'P 1'
#
loop_
_entity.id
_entity.type
_entity.pdbx_description
1 polymer ?
#
loop_
_entity_poly.entity_id
_entity_poly.type
_entity_poly.pdbx_seq_one_letter_code
_entity_poly.pdbx_strand_id
1 'polypeptide(L)'
;MLAKAVATEAGANFINISMSSITSKWFGEGEKYVKAVFSLASKIAPSVIFIDEVDSMLGRRENPGEHEAMHKMKNEFMVNWDGLRTKDKERVLVLGATNRPFDLDEAVIRRFPRRLMVNLPDASNREKILKVILAKEELGSDVDMDSLANMTDGYSGSDLKVRLLLLVPLIETLCMVFTGFVALRICVTAAHHRAIENAPSYHHLSRSLSLPPSPSSALN
;
A
#
# COMPACT_ATOMS: atom_id res chain seq x y z
N MET A 1 5.77 1.37 0.83
CA MET A 1 7.19 0.91 0.90
C MET A 1 8.17 2.07 0.90
N LEU A 2 8.04 3.05 -0.02
CA LEU A 2 8.97 4.18 -0.14
C LEU A 2 9.18 4.96 1.17
N ALA A 3 8.11 5.32 1.88
CA ALA A 3 8.22 6.09 3.12
C ALA A 3 9.03 5.37 4.23
N LYS A 4 8.89 4.04 4.32
CA LYS A 4 9.69 3.23 5.26
C LYS A 4 11.16 3.21 4.85
N ALA A 5 11.46 3.07 3.55
CA ALA A 5 12.83 3.14 3.05
C ALA A 5 13.46 4.51 3.32
N VAL A 6 12.74 5.60 3.09
CA VAL A 6 13.19 6.97 3.40
C VAL A 6 13.55 7.11 4.89
N ALA A 7 12.71 6.59 5.78
CA ALA A 7 12.99 6.63 7.22
C ALA A 7 14.25 5.81 7.59
N THR A 8 14.42 4.62 7.00
CA THR A 8 15.59 3.77 7.22
C THR A 8 16.88 4.43 6.71
N GLU A 9 16.88 4.97 5.50
CA GLU A 9 18.03 5.69 4.92
C GLU A 9 18.38 6.96 5.70
N ALA A 10 17.38 7.65 6.26
CA ALA A 10 17.59 8.83 7.09
C ALA A 10 18.03 8.50 8.54
N GLY A 11 18.08 7.21 8.93
CA GLY A 11 18.31 6.81 10.32
C GLY A 11 17.25 7.33 11.28
N ALA A 12 16.01 7.51 10.79
CA ALA A 12 14.91 8.13 11.52
C ALA A 12 13.88 7.09 11.98
N ASN A 13 13.24 7.36 13.12
CA ASN A 13 12.13 6.56 13.61
C ASN A 13 10.92 6.69 12.68
N PHE A 14 10.20 5.60 12.42
CA PHE A 14 9.05 5.61 11.52
C PHE A 14 7.74 5.41 12.29
N ILE A 15 6.80 6.34 12.13
CA ILE A 15 5.45 6.25 12.69
C ILE A 15 4.44 6.28 11.55
N ASN A 16 3.57 5.27 11.48
CA ASN A 16 2.49 5.21 10.49
C ASN A 16 1.15 5.60 11.13
N ILE A 17 0.42 6.49 10.47
CA ILE A 17 -0.94 6.91 10.81
C ILE A 17 -1.85 6.59 9.62
N SER A 18 -2.95 5.88 9.88
CA SER A 18 -4.02 5.65 8.91
C SER A 18 -5.37 5.89 9.59
N MET A 19 -6.36 6.36 8.84
CA MET A 19 -7.69 6.65 9.39
C MET A 19 -8.34 5.40 10.03
N SER A 20 -8.12 4.23 9.42
CA SER A 20 -8.56 2.93 9.93
C SER A 20 -7.97 2.59 11.30
N SER A 21 -6.75 3.03 11.59
CA SER A 21 -6.11 2.83 12.90
C SER A 21 -6.73 3.70 14.00
N ILE A 22 -7.25 4.87 13.63
CA ILE A 22 -7.82 5.83 14.59
C ILE A 22 -9.27 5.47 14.90
N THR A 23 -10.09 5.18 13.88
CA THR A 23 -11.52 4.89 14.08
C THR A 23 -11.77 3.57 14.80
N SER A 24 -10.92 2.56 14.60
CA SER A 24 -11.10 1.23 15.20
C SER A 24 -10.69 1.15 16.66
N LYS A 25 -9.67 1.93 17.08
CA LYS A 25 -9.08 1.83 18.43
C LYS A 25 -9.50 2.95 19.37
N TRP A 26 -9.94 4.10 18.85
CA TRP A 26 -10.11 5.33 19.62
C TRP A 26 -11.43 6.04 19.26
N PHE A 27 -12.56 5.33 19.32
CA PHE A 27 -13.88 5.93 19.10
C PHE A 27 -14.11 7.06 20.12
N GLY A 28 -14.11 8.32 19.64
CA GLY A 28 -14.27 9.52 20.47
C GLY A 28 -12.99 10.13 21.05
N GLU A 29 -11.82 9.50 20.89
CA GLU A 29 -10.53 10.01 21.43
C GLU A 29 -9.48 10.29 20.36
N GLY A 30 -9.91 10.45 19.12
CA GLY A 30 -9.06 10.75 17.96
C GLY A 30 -8.05 11.89 18.16
N GLU A 31 -8.50 12.98 18.79
CA GLU A 31 -7.67 14.15 19.09
C GLU A 31 -6.49 13.80 20.02
N LYS A 32 -6.76 13.01 21.08
CA LYS A 32 -5.72 12.57 22.03
C LYS A 32 -4.68 11.69 21.33
N TYR A 33 -5.15 10.81 20.44
CA TYR A 33 -4.26 9.95 19.65
C TYR A 33 -3.34 10.77 18.75
N VAL A 34 -3.89 11.73 17.99
CA VAL A 34 -3.11 12.63 17.13
C VAL A 34 -2.06 13.37 17.95
N LYS A 35 -2.47 14.00 19.06
CA LYS A 35 -1.55 14.70 19.96
C LYS A 35 -0.45 13.79 20.53
N ALA A 36 -0.80 12.57 20.92
CA ALA A 36 0.15 11.58 21.42
C ALA A 36 1.17 11.18 20.35
N VAL A 37 0.73 11.00 19.10
CA VAL A 37 1.62 10.67 17.98
C VAL A 37 2.62 11.80 17.70
N PHE A 38 2.16 13.05 17.61
CA PHE A 38 3.07 14.19 17.41
C PHE A 38 4.02 14.38 18.60
N SER A 39 3.52 14.21 19.84
CA SER A 39 4.36 14.26 21.03
C SER A 39 5.43 13.16 21.03
N LEU A 40 5.07 11.94 20.66
CA LEU A 40 5.99 10.82 20.54
C LEU A 40 7.03 11.08 19.45
N ALA A 41 6.60 11.49 18.26
CA ALA A 41 7.47 11.81 17.13
C ALA A 41 8.53 12.86 17.49
N SER A 42 8.13 13.88 18.25
CA SER A 42 9.00 14.93 18.76
C SER A 42 10.05 14.39 19.74
N LYS A 43 9.65 13.49 20.65
CA LYS A 43 10.55 12.90 21.66
C LYS A 43 11.57 11.93 21.06
N ILE A 44 11.20 11.22 20.00
CA ILE A 44 12.07 10.24 19.34
C ILE A 44 12.75 10.80 18.08
N ALA A 45 12.79 12.12 17.91
CA ALA A 45 13.43 12.74 16.75
C ALA A 45 14.91 12.28 16.61
N PRO A 46 15.42 12.02 15.39
CA PRO A 46 14.77 12.22 14.09
C PRO A 46 13.67 11.21 13.81
N SER A 47 12.53 11.67 13.29
CA SER A 47 11.37 10.82 13.02
C SER A 47 10.62 11.19 11.73
N VAL A 48 9.96 10.20 11.14
CA VAL A 48 9.11 10.33 9.95
C VAL A 48 7.71 9.88 10.33
N ILE A 49 6.75 10.80 10.25
CA ILE A 49 5.32 10.53 10.37
C ILE A 49 4.79 10.29 8.95
N PHE A 50 4.33 9.07 8.68
CA PHE A 50 3.69 8.70 7.43
C PHE A 50 2.18 8.66 7.61
N ILE A 51 1.45 9.35 6.74
CA ILE A 51 0.00 9.38 6.69
C ILE A 51 -0.41 8.64 5.42
N ASP A 52 -0.97 7.44 5.58
CA ASP A 52 -1.57 6.72 4.46
C ASP A 52 -3.00 7.22 4.20
N GLU A 53 -3.40 7.25 2.93
CA GLU A 53 -4.72 7.76 2.50
C GLU A 53 -5.06 9.14 3.09
N VAL A 54 -4.15 10.11 2.94
CA VAL A 54 -4.28 11.44 3.56
C VAL A 54 -5.55 12.18 3.12
N ASP A 55 -6.12 11.86 1.96
CA ASP A 55 -7.43 12.34 1.49
C ASP A 55 -8.58 11.88 2.38
N SER A 56 -8.52 10.68 2.94
CA SER A 56 -9.55 10.19 3.87
C SER A 56 -9.56 10.97 5.19
N MET A 57 -8.38 11.37 5.67
CA MET A 57 -8.23 12.07 6.95
C MET A 57 -8.30 13.59 6.80
N LEU A 58 -7.81 14.16 5.70
CA LEU A 58 -7.61 15.59 5.48
C LEU A 58 -8.25 16.10 4.18
N GLY A 59 -9.22 15.36 3.64
CA GLY A 59 -10.00 15.74 2.46
C GLY A 59 -11.03 16.85 2.70
N ARG A 60 -11.44 17.48 1.61
CA ARG A 60 -12.54 18.45 1.51
C ARG A 60 -13.83 17.79 1.95
N ARG A 61 -14.61 18.49 2.77
CA ARG A 61 -15.88 18.00 3.31
C ARG A 61 -16.90 17.89 2.16
N GLU A 62 -17.33 16.69 1.82
CA GLU A 62 -18.43 16.52 0.85
C GLU A 62 -19.76 16.14 1.50
N ASN A 63 -19.75 15.63 2.74
CA ASN A 63 -20.96 15.13 3.39
C ASN A 63 -21.40 15.98 4.58
N PRO A 64 -22.63 16.55 4.57
CA PRO A 64 -23.23 17.25 5.70
C PRO A 64 -23.40 16.41 6.99
N GLY A 65 -23.03 15.13 6.97
CA GLY A 65 -23.07 14.20 8.10
C GLY A 65 -21.70 13.78 8.64
N GLU A 66 -20.60 14.43 8.23
CA GLU A 66 -19.28 14.16 8.83
C GLU A 66 -19.34 14.37 10.35
N HIS A 67 -18.98 13.32 11.10
CA HIS A 67 -18.95 13.33 12.56
C HIS A 67 -18.11 14.51 13.06
N GLU A 68 -18.64 15.32 13.97
CA GLU A 68 -17.89 16.41 14.62
C GLU A 68 -16.52 15.95 15.16
N ALA A 69 -16.42 14.68 15.58
CA ALA A 69 -15.18 14.04 16.01
C ALA A 69 -14.09 14.05 14.92
N MET A 70 -14.45 13.84 13.65
CA MET A 70 -13.52 13.91 12.53
C MET A 70 -13.00 15.34 12.34
N HIS A 71 -13.87 16.35 12.44
CA HIS A 71 -13.48 17.74 12.31
C HIS A 71 -12.53 18.19 13.41
N LYS A 72 -12.81 17.82 14.66
CA LYS A 72 -11.91 18.16 15.76
C LYS A 72 -10.56 17.45 15.64
N MET A 73 -10.54 16.19 15.22
CA MET A 73 -9.30 15.45 14.93
C MET A 73 -8.50 16.10 13.80
N LYS A 74 -9.15 16.46 12.68
CA LYS A 74 -8.55 17.23 11.57
C LYS A 74 -7.90 18.51 12.08
N ASN A 75 -8.62 19.30 12.88
CA ASN A 75 -8.10 20.55 13.44
C ASN A 75 -6.89 20.31 14.37
N GLU A 76 -6.98 19.33 15.26
CA GLU A 76 -5.88 18.98 16.18
C GLU A 76 -4.62 18.54 15.40
N PHE A 77 -4.81 17.78 14.31
CA PHE A 77 -3.72 17.39 13.41
C PHE A 77 -3.02 18.60 12.81
N MET A 78 -3.78 19.56 12.30
CA MET A 78 -3.25 20.77 11.68
C MET A 78 -2.51 21.66 12.67
N VAL A 79 -3.02 21.81 13.89
CA VAL A 79 -2.37 22.58 14.97
C VAL A 79 -1.04 21.94 15.37
N ASN A 80 -1.00 20.62 15.57
CA ASN A 80 0.24 19.94 15.95
C ASN A 80 1.27 19.96 14.83
N TRP A 81 0.85 19.83 13.57
CA TRP A 81 1.74 19.94 12.43
C TRP A 81 2.38 21.34 12.33
N ASP A 82 1.59 22.41 12.47
CA ASP A 82 2.14 23.77 12.49
C ASP A 82 3.12 23.96 13.66
N GLY A 83 2.86 23.33 14.80
CA GLY A 83 3.74 23.31 15.97
C GLY A 83 5.09 22.61 15.74
N LEU A 84 5.20 21.68 14.79
CA LEU A 84 6.51 21.09 14.42
C LEU A 84 7.40 22.09 13.68
N ARG A 85 6.82 23.02 12.94
CA ARG A 85 7.57 23.97 12.09
C ARG A 85 8.25 25.08 12.89
N THR A 86 7.80 25.34 14.11
CA THR A 86 8.33 26.41 14.97
C THR A 86 9.50 25.98 15.83
N LYS A 87 9.80 24.69 15.89
CA LYS A 87 10.82 24.12 16.76
C LYS A 87 12.02 23.64 15.95
N ASP A 88 13.02 24.51 15.82
CA ASP A 88 14.23 24.24 15.03
C ASP A 88 15.01 22.98 15.44
N LYS A 89 14.76 22.45 16.65
CA LYS A 89 15.41 21.25 17.17
C LYS A 89 14.69 19.94 16.82
N GLU A 90 13.41 19.99 16.46
CA GLU A 90 12.61 18.79 16.21
C GLU A 90 12.74 18.38 14.73
N ARG A 91 13.58 17.37 14.45
CA ARG A 91 13.76 16.81 13.10
C ARG A 91 12.63 15.81 12.77
N VAL A 92 11.41 16.32 12.64
CA VAL A 92 10.23 15.51 12.30
C VAL A 92 9.79 15.80 10.87
N LEU A 93 9.81 14.77 10.02
CA LEU A 93 9.34 14.83 8.64
C LEU A 93 7.93 14.25 8.55
N VAL A 94 6.99 14.96 7.92
CA VAL A 94 5.65 14.45 7.62
C VAL A 94 5.58 14.05 6.14
N LEU A 95 5.20 12.80 5.87
CA LEU A 95 4.99 12.24 4.54
C LEU A 95 3.51 11.84 4.41
N GLY A 96 2.83 12.29 3.36
CA GLY A 96 1.46 11.87 3.05
C GLY A 96 1.41 11.08 1.74
N ALA A 97 0.62 10.02 1.71
CA ALA A 97 0.27 9.30 0.50
C ALA A 97 -1.23 9.43 0.22
N THR A 98 -1.60 9.69 -1.03
CA THR A 98 -2.99 9.80 -1.47
C THR A 98 -3.14 9.26 -2.88
N ASN A 99 -4.27 8.60 -3.13
CA ASN A 99 -4.70 8.22 -4.48
C ASN A 99 -5.58 9.31 -5.14
N ARG A 100 -6.03 10.30 -4.35
CA ARG A 100 -6.98 11.34 -4.76
C ARG A 100 -6.47 12.72 -4.34
N PRO A 101 -5.40 13.25 -4.97
CA PRO A 101 -4.83 14.53 -4.60
C PRO A 101 -5.78 15.72 -4.75
N PHE A 102 -6.80 15.60 -5.61
CA PHE A 102 -7.82 16.64 -5.84
C PHE A 102 -8.85 16.75 -4.71
N ASP A 103 -9.00 15.69 -3.91
CA ASP A 103 -9.94 15.64 -2.80
C ASP A 103 -9.35 16.32 -1.55
N LEU A 104 -8.07 16.67 -1.54
CA LEU A 104 -7.40 17.31 -0.40
C LEU A 104 -7.81 18.77 -0.18
N ASP A 105 -7.97 19.15 1.08
CA ASP A 105 -8.18 20.55 1.46
C ASP A 105 -6.98 21.42 1.03
N GLU A 106 -7.25 22.64 0.57
CA GLU A 106 -6.21 23.57 0.15
C GLU A 106 -5.22 23.88 1.30
N ALA A 107 -5.70 23.93 2.54
CA ALA A 107 -4.87 24.14 3.73
C ALA A 107 -3.82 23.03 3.90
N VAL A 108 -4.14 21.81 3.50
CA VAL A 108 -3.27 20.63 3.60
C VAL A 108 -2.27 20.63 2.46
N ILE A 109 -2.73 20.94 1.24
CA ILE A 109 -1.86 21.09 0.06
C ILE A 109 -0.77 22.14 0.33
N ARG A 110 -1.11 23.26 0.95
CA ARG A 110 -0.14 24.32 1.32
C ARG A 110 0.93 23.85 2.32
N ARG A 111 0.65 22.82 3.13
CA ARG A 111 1.59 22.21 4.10
C ARG A 111 2.46 21.11 3.49
N PHE A 112 2.13 20.63 2.29
CA PHE A 112 2.94 19.70 1.49
C PHE A 112 3.58 20.43 0.29
N PRO A 113 4.64 21.23 0.50
CA PRO A 113 5.28 21.97 -0.60
C PRO A 113 5.97 21.05 -1.61
N ARG A 114 6.44 19.88 -1.16
CA ARG A 114 7.07 18.86 -2.01
C ARG A 114 6.04 17.79 -2.35
N ARG A 115 5.74 17.65 -3.64
CA ARG A 115 4.78 16.68 -4.18
C ARG A 115 5.51 15.83 -5.21
N LEU A 116 5.46 14.52 -5.04
CA LEU A 116 6.09 13.56 -5.94
C LEU A 116 4.97 12.69 -6.52
N MET A 117 4.83 12.73 -7.84
CA MET A 117 3.92 11.82 -8.54
C MET A 117 4.63 10.49 -8.77
N VAL A 118 4.00 9.40 -8.36
CA VAL A 118 4.48 8.04 -8.60
C VAL A 118 3.59 7.42 -9.68
N ASN A 119 4.11 7.36 -10.90
CA ASN A 119 3.40 6.74 -12.03
C ASN A 119 3.55 5.22 -12.00
N LEU A 120 2.75 4.54 -12.84
CA LEU A 120 2.97 3.12 -13.14
C LEU A 120 4.38 2.91 -13.71
N PRO A 121 5.04 1.80 -13.36
CA PRO A 121 6.39 1.51 -13.85
C PRO A 121 6.39 1.21 -15.36
N ASP A 122 7.39 1.77 -16.07
CA ASP A 122 7.72 1.39 -17.45
C ASP A 122 8.32 -0.04 -17.51
N ALA A 123 8.51 -0.58 -18.71
CA ALA A 123 9.04 -1.92 -18.91
C ALA A 123 10.38 -2.14 -18.17
N SER A 124 11.32 -1.19 -18.25
CA SER A 124 12.61 -1.29 -17.57
C SER A 124 12.48 -1.29 -16.04
N ASN A 125 11.58 -0.48 -15.47
CA ASN A 125 11.33 -0.47 -14.04
C ASN A 125 10.56 -1.71 -13.58
N ARG A 126 9.65 -2.25 -14.40
CA ARG A 126 9.00 -3.54 -14.12
C ARG A 126 10.02 -4.66 -14.06
N GLU A 127 10.96 -4.73 -15.00
CA GLU A 127 12.06 -5.71 -14.98
C GLU A 127 12.86 -5.64 -13.67
N LYS A 128 13.22 -4.42 -13.23
CA LYS A 128 13.94 -4.22 -11.95
C LYS A 128 13.09 -4.65 -10.75
N ILE A 129 11.80 -4.31 -10.74
CA ILE A 129 10.87 -4.72 -9.68
C ILE A 129 10.75 -6.24 -9.63
N LEU A 130 10.60 -6.88 -10.80
CA LEU A 130 10.55 -8.34 -10.95
C LEU A 130 11.82 -9.00 -10.41
N LYS A 131 13.00 -8.50 -10.78
CA LYS A 131 14.29 -8.98 -10.26
C LYS A 131 14.36 -8.90 -8.73
N VAL A 132 13.85 -7.84 -8.12
CA VAL A 132 13.83 -7.70 -6.64
C VAL A 132 12.82 -8.64 -5.99
N ILE A 133 11.63 -8.81 -6.58
CA ILE A 133 10.59 -9.71 -6.06
C ILE A 133 11.05 -11.16 -6.14
N LEU A 134 11.64 -11.56 -7.28
CA LEU A 134 12.08 -12.91 -7.57
C LEU A 134 13.49 -13.22 -7.06
N ALA A 135 14.19 -12.26 -6.45
CA ALA A 135 15.57 -12.46 -5.97
C ALA A 135 15.72 -13.59 -4.94
N LYS A 136 14.62 -14.01 -4.31
CA LYS A 136 14.58 -15.09 -3.31
C LYS A 136 14.03 -16.41 -3.86
N GLU A 137 13.56 -16.41 -5.09
CA GLU A 137 12.93 -17.58 -5.73
C GLU A 137 13.94 -18.30 -6.62
N GLU A 138 13.82 -19.62 -6.71
CA GLU A 138 14.61 -20.40 -7.66
C GLU A 138 14.00 -20.28 -9.05
N LEU A 139 14.67 -19.52 -9.92
CA LEU A 139 14.23 -19.31 -11.29
C LEU A 139 14.86 -20.36 -12.22
N GLY A 140 14.04 -20.88 -13.14
CA GLY A 140 14.55 -21.65 -14.27
C GLY A 140 15.49 -20.80 -15.13
N SER A 141 16.49 -21.44 -15.75
CA SER A 141 17.42 -20.79 -16.68
C SER A 141 16.76 -20.19 -17.92
N ASP A 142 15.52 -20.59 -18.18
CA ASP A 142 14.67 -20.17 -19.28
C ASP A 142 13.81 -18.93 -18.97
N VAL A 143 13.85 -18.42 -17.73
CA VAL A 143 13.08 -17.23 -17.35
C VAL A 143 13.76 -15.97 -17.88
N ASP A 144 13.18 -15.40 -18.94
CA ASP A 144 13.57 -14.08 -19.43
C ASP A 144 12.78 -12.95 -18.73
N MET A 145 13.51 -12.11 -18.01
CA MET A 145 12.95 -10.97 -17.28
C MET A 145 12.40 -9.89 -18.21
N ASP A 146 12.99 -9.71 -19.39
CA ASP A 146 12.57 -8.69 -20.34
C ASP A 146 11.21 -9.06 -20.96
N SER A 147 11.07 -10.31 -21.43
CA SER A 147 9.79 -10.85 -21.87
C SER A 147 8.71 -10.74 -20.79
N LEU A 148 9.04 -11.10 -19.53
CA LEU A 148 8.08 -11.00 -18.42
C LEU A 148 7.69 -9.54 -18.13
N ALA A 149 8.63 -8.60 -18.20
CA ALA A 149 8.37 -7.17 -18.02
C ALA A 149 7.47 -6.60 -19.13
N ASN A 150 7.63 -7.08 -20.36
CA ASN A 150 6.80 -6.68 -21.50
C ASN A 150 5.38 -7.26 -21.42
N MET A 151 5.23 -8.50 -20.96
CA MET A 151 3.92 -9.13 -20.73
C MET A 151 3.14 -8.50 -19.57
N THR A 152 3.82 -7.73 -18.71
CA THR A 152 3.24 -7.13 -17.51
C THR A 152 2.92 -5.64 -17.67
N ASP A 153 2.53 -5.20 -18.87
CA ASP A 153 2.16 -3.81 -19.09
C ASP A 153 0.92 -3.37 -18.29
N GLY A 154 0.97 -2.15 -17.75
CA GLY A 154 -0.08 -1.59 -16.89
C GLY A 154 -0.09 -2.09 -15.43
N TYR A 155 0.73 -3.07 -15.05
CA TYR A 155 0.77 -3.54 -13.66
C TYR A 155 1.53 -2.59 -12.73
N SER A 156 0.97 -2.36 -11.53
CA SER A 156 1.69 -1.70 -10.44
C SER A 156 2.71 -2.64 -9.78
N GLY A 157 3.64 -2.12 -8.99
CA GLY A 157 4.56 -2.95 -8.22
C GLY A 157 3.86 -3.93 -7.27
N SER A 158 2.67 -3.56 -6.75
CA SER A 158 1.83 -4.45 -5.94
C SER A 158 1.23 -5.57 -6.79
N ASP A 159 0.76 -5.27 -7.99
CA ASP A 159 0.22 -6.27 -8.91
C ASP A 159 1.28 -7.29 -9.33
N LEU A 160 2.49 -6.83 -9.65
CA LEU A 160 3.62 -7.70 -9.98
C LEU A 160 3.90 -8.67 -8.83
N LYS A 161 3.93 -8.17 -7.59
CA LYS A 161 4.15 -9.01 -6.42
C LYS A 161 3.03 -10.02 -6.21
N VAL A 162 1.77 -9.60 -6.26
CA VAL A 162 0.64 -10.47 -5.96
C VAL A 162 0.45 -11.51 -7.06
N ARG A 163 0.33 -11.08 -8.33
CA ARG A 163 0.02 -12.01 -9.42
C ARG A 163 1.14 -13.00 -9.69
N LEU A 164 2.40 -12.55 -9.59
CA LEU A 164 3.52 -13.44 -9.85
C LEU A 164 3.75 -14.43 -8.71
N LEU A 165 3.67 -13.96 -7.46
CA LEU A 165 3.87 -14.83 -6.30
C LEU A 165 2.73 -15.84 -6.11
N LEU A 166 1.52 -15.54 -6.60
CA LEU A 166 0.42 -16.51 -6.62
C LEU A 166 0.65 -17.67 -7.60
N LEU A 167 1.50 -17.50 -8.61
CA LEU A 167 1.83 -18.55 -9.57
C LEU A 167 2.90 -19.50 -9.04
N VAL A 168 3.80 -19.04 -8.16
CA VAL A 168 4.90 -19.85 -7.58
C VAL A 168 4.39 -21.10 -6.84
N PRO A 169 3.46 -21.02 -5.86
CA PRO A 169 3.01 -22.22 -5.14
C PRO A 169 2.14 -23.13 -6.01
N LEU A 170 1.50 -22.60 -7.06
CA LEU A 170 0.75 -23.41 -8.02
C LEU A 170 1.69 -24.37 -8.77
N ILE A 171 2.89 -23.90 -9.09
CA ILE A 171 3.93 -24.67 -9.77
C ILE A 171 4.55 -25.71 -8.83
N GLU A 172 4.83 -25.37 -7.57
CA GLU A 172 5.33 -26.34 -6.58
C GLU A 172 4.33 -27.48 -6.32
N THR A 173 3.04 -27.14 -6.21
CA THR A 173 1.98 -28.12 -5.97
C THR A 173 1.81 -29.08 -7.15
N LEU A 174 1.96 -28.58 -8.38
CA LEU A 174 1.95 -29.41 -9.59
C LEU A 174 3.21 -30.28 -9.71
N CYS A 175 4.38 -29.78 -9.30
CA CYS A 175 5.63 -30.54 -9.28
C CYS A 175 5.59 -31.70 -8.26
N MET A 176 4.91 -31.55 -7.12
CA MET A 176 4.81 -32.62 -6.12
C MET A 176 3.90 -33.78 -6.54
N VAL A 177 2.92 -33.56 -7.43
CA VAL A 177 1.96 -34.60 -7.85
C VAL A 177 2.54 -35.51 -8.94
N PHE A 178 3.58 -35.07 -9.66
CA PHE A 178 4.23 -35.83 -10.73
C PHE A 178 5.67 -36.24 -10.34
N THR A 179 5.79 -37.33 -9.57
CA THR A 179 6.89 -38.32 -9.65
C THR A 179 8.32 -37.86 -10.02
N GLY A 180 9.24 -37.94 -9.06
CA GLY A 180 10.47 -38.74 -9.20
C GLY A 180 11.43 -38.48 -10.37
N PHE A 181 11.47 -37.30 -10.96
CA PHE A 181 12.42 -36.97 -12.02
C PHE A 181 13.03 -35.57 -11.84
N VAL A 182 14.36 -35.54 -11.96
CA VAL A 182 15.22 -34.38 -12.06
C VAL A 182 14.72 -33.41 -13.14
N ALA A 183 14.93 -32.10 -12.89
CA ALA A 183 14.73 -30.95 -13.79
C ALA A 183 13.39 -30.20 -13.67
N LEU A 184 13.37 -29.32 -12.68
CA LEU A 184 12.58 -28.10 -12.59
C LEU A 184 12.63 -27.33 -13.92
N ARG A 185 11.48 -27.22 -14.60
CA ARG A 185 11.33 -26.49 -15.86
C ARG A 185 10.18 -25.49 -15.69
N ILE A 186 10.50 -24.27 -15.28
CA ILE A 186 9.53 -23.17 -15.24
C ILE A 186 9.45 -22.56 -16.63
N CYS A 187 8.64 -23.19 -17.49
CA CYS A 187 8.26 -22.61 -18.75
C CYS A 187 7.25 -21.46 -18.50
N VAL A 188 7.73 -20.24 -18.23
CA VAL A 188 6.92 -19.02 -18.43
C VAL A 188 6.93 -18.66 -19.92
N THR A 189 6.42 -19.58 -20.75
CA THR A 189 6.20 -19.27 -22.17
C THR A 189 4.99 -20.06 -22.68
N ALA A 190 3.99 -19.34 -23.19
CA ALA A 190 2.83 -19.81 -23.98
C ALA A 190 1.46 -20.07 -23.33
N ALA A 191 1.28 -20.10 -21.99
CA ALA A 191 -0.07 -20.35 -21.44
C ALA A 191 -0.98 -19.09 -21.32
N HIS A 192 -0.43 -17.87 -21.26
CA HIS A 192 -1.22 -16.64 -21.10
C HIS A 192 -1.53 -15.87 -22.40
N HIS A 193 -0.93 -16.24 -23.54
CA HIS A 193 -1.07 -15.49 -24.80
C HIS A 193 -2.48 -15.57 -25.42
N ARG A 194 -3.42 -16.31 -24.84
CA ARG A 194 -4.84 -16.34 -25.26
C ARG A 194 -5.82 -15.84 -24.21
N ALA A 195 -5.39 -15.59 -22.98
CA ALA A 195 -6.30 -15.20 -21.88
C ALA A 195 -6.41 -13.68 -21.69
N ILE A 196 -5.41 -12.90 -22.13
CA ILE A 196 -5.38 -11.44 -21.94
C ILE A 196 -6.02 -10.69 -23.13
N GLU A 197 -6.00 -11.25 -24.35
CA GLU A 197 -6.60 -10.61 -25.53
C GLU A 197 -8.15 -10.64 -25.56
N ASN A 198 -8.80 -11.32 -24.61
CA ASN A 198 -10.27 -11.44 -24.54
C ASN A 198 -10.86 -11.03 -23.17
N ALA A 199 -10.12 -10.30 -22.34
CA ALA A 199 -10.68 -9.79 -21.09
C ALA A 199 -11.30 -8.40 -21.31
N PRO A 200 -12.64 -8.26 -21.37
CA PRO A 200 -13.30 -6.97 -21.45
C PRO A 200 -12.96 -6.14 -20.21
N SER A 201 -12.93 -4.83 -20.38
CA SER A 201 -12.74 -3.82 -19.35
C SER A 201 -13.65 -4.08 -18.13
N TYR A 202 -13.14 -4.74 -17.09
CA TYR A 202 -13.91 -5.01 -15.87
C TYR A 202 -13.84 -3.81 -14.91
N HIS A 203 -14.56 -2.76 -15.27
CA HIS A 203 -15.39 -2.04 -14.30
C HIS A 203 -16.46 -3.03 -13.81
N HIS A 204 -16.71 -3.09 -12.50
CA HIS A 204 -17.75 -3.90 -11.82
C HIS A 204 -17.43 -5.36 -11.46
N LEU A 205 -16.65 -5.60 -10.40
CA LEU A 205 -16.83 -6.79 -9.53
C LEU A 205 -16.67 -6.41 -8.05
N SER A 206 -17.55 -5.53 -7.58
CA SER A 206 -17.88 -5.37 -6.17
C SER A 206 -19.30 -5.93 -5.95
N ARG A 207 -19.44 -7.26 -5.84
CA ARG A 207 -20.63 -7.92 -5.26
C ARG A 207 -20.37 -9.43 -5.13
N SER A 208 -20.77 -9.95 -3.97
CA SER A 208 -20.97 -11.37 -3.61
C SER A 208 -19.77 -12.31 -3.58
N LEU A 209 -18.97 -12.24 -2.51
CA LEU A 209 -18.43 -13.43 -1.84
C LEU A 209 -19.19 -13.61 -0.52
N SER A 210 -20.35 -14.26 -0.59
CA SER A 210 -21.08 -14.76 0.57
C SER A 210 -20.40 -16.05 1.05
N LEU A 211 -19.93 -16.04 2.29
CA LEU A 211 -19.41 -17.20 3.00
C LEU A 211 -20.51 -18.28 3.15
N PRO A 212 -20.17 -19.58 3.02
CA PRO A 212 -21.12 -20.65 3.31
C PRO A 212 -21.39 -20.73 4.83
N PRO A 213 -22.63 -21.05 5.26
CA PRO A 213 -22.94 -21.22 6.67
C PRO A 213 -22.35 -22.53 7.22
N SER A 214 -21.85 -22.49 8.44
CA SER A 214 -21.35 -23.65 9.19
C SER A 214 -22.50 -24.59 9.63
N PRO A 215 -22.29 -25.91 9.68
CA PRO A 215 -23.31 -26.84 10.14
C PRO A 215 -23.33 -26.91 11.68
N SER A 216 -24.43 -26.50 12.30
CA SER A 216 -24.70 -26.73 13.73
C SER A 216 -25.57 -27.97 13.92
N SER A 217 -24.94 -29.03 14.45
CA SER A 217 -25.45 -30.01 15.42
C SER A 217 -26.96 -30.27 15.51
N ALA A 218 -27.33 -31.50 15.16
CA ALA A 218 -28.55 -32.16 15.62
C ALA A 218 -28.48 -32.45 17.14
N LEU A 219 -29.51 -32.02 17.88
CA LEU A 219 -29.86 -32.50 19.22
C LEU A 219 -31.38 -32.32 19.38
N ASN A 220 -32.12 -33.39 19.05
CA ASN A 220 -33.36 -33.91 19.63
C ASN A 220 -34.07 -34.83 18.64
#